data_AF-A0A6S6UIL4-F1
#
_entry.id   AF-A0A6S6UIL4-F1
#
_cell.length_a   1.000
_cell.length_b   1.000
_cell.length_c   1.000
_cell.angle_alpha   90.00
_cell.angle_beta   90.00
_cell.angle_gamma   90.00
#
_symmetry.space_group_name_H-M   'P 1'
#
loop_
_entity.id
_entity.type
_entity.pdbx_description
1 polymer ?
#
loop_
_entity_poly.entity_id
_entity_poly.type
_entity_poly.pdbx_seq_one_letter_code
_entity_poly.pdbx_strand_id
1 'polypeptide(L)'
;MNILKQTDTPVTFILIAVCVVCFLPIASNTLPAPNPFALYFPDNPLYNMWQYLSSIFMHGGPFHLLLNMFGLWMFGSALER
;
A
#
# COMPACT_ATOMS: atom_id res chain seq x y z
N MET A 1 11.29 -32.30 6.01
CA MET A 1 11.71 -30.88 5.97
C MET A 1 10.54 -30.05 5.45
N ASN A 2 9.49 -29.87 6.27
CA ASN A 2 8.27 -29.14 5.90
C ASN A 2 8.37 -27.68 6.37
N ILE A 3 9.28 -26.93 5.76
CA ILE A 3 9.39 -25.47 6.01
C ILE A 3 8.23 -24.71 5.33
N LEU A 4 7.42 -25.38 4.51
CA LEU A 4 6.35 -24.76 3.70
C LEU A 4 4.94 -24.87 4.31
N LYS A 5 4.79 -25.25 5.59
CA LYS A 5 3.47 -25.51 6.18
C LYS A 5 2.93 -24.45 7.14
N GLN A 6 3.55 -23.27 7.26
CA GLN A 6 3.12 -22.29 8.28
C GLN A 6 3.35 -20.82 7.91
N THR A 7 2.49 -20.25 7.07
CA THR A 7 2.15 -18.81 7.17
C THR A 7 0.69 -18.62 6.79
N ASP A 8 -0.22 -19.09 7.65
CA ASP A 8 -1.64 -18.74 7.59
C ASP A 8 -1.84 -17.27 7.99
N THR A 9 -1.18 -16.35 7.28
CA THR A 9 -1.28 -14.91 7.50
C THR A 9 -2.00 -14.25 6.32
N PRO A 10 -3.25 -14.68 6.02
CA PRO A 10 -3.97 -14.22 4.83
C PRO A 10 -4.12 -12.70 4.78
N VAL A 11 -4.33 -12.03 5.92
CA VAL A 11 -4.54 -10.58 5.98
C VAL A 11 -3.28 -9.84 5.58
N THR A 12 -2.11 -10.25 6.08
CA THR A 12 -0.82 -9.62 5.74
C THR A 12 -0.55 -9.71 4.25
N PHE A 13 -0.74 -10.90 3.64
CA PHE A 13 -0.50 -11.07 2.20
C PHE A 13 -1.54 -10.35 1.33
N ILE A 14 -2.81 -10.29 1.76
CA ILE A 14 -3.85 -9.52 1.08
C ILE A 14 -3.50 -8.03 1.10
N LEU A 15 -3.06 -7.48 2.23
CA LEU A 15 -2.65 -6.08 2.34
C LEU A 15 -1.45 -5.78 1.44
N ILE A 16 -0.45 -6.68 1.38
CA ILE A 16 0.67 -6.54 0.45
C ILE A 16 0.17 -6.53 -1.00
N ALA A 17 -0.70 -7.48 -1.38
CA ALA A 17 -1.24 -7.56 -2.73
C ALA A 17 -2.01 -6.30 -3.12
N VAL A 18 -2.84 -5.76 -2.23
CA VAL A 18 -3.58 -4.51 -2.45
C VAL A 18 -2.62 -3.33 -2.66
N CYS A 19 -1.61 -3.17 -1.82
CA CYS A 19 -0.62 -2.10 -1.96
C CYS A 19 0.15 -2.18 -3.30
N VAL A 20 0.50 -3.39 -3.73
CA VAL A 20 1.18 -3.62 -5.02
C VAL A 20 0.25 -3.27 -6.19
N VAL A 21 -1.02 -3.69 -6.15
CA VAL A 21 -2.00 -3.37 -7.19
C VAL A 21 -2.24 -1.86 -7.28
N CYS A 22 -2.39 -1.17 -6.14
CA CYS A 22 -2.55 0.28 -6.08
C CYS A 22 -1.32 1.05 -6.61
N PHE A 23 -0.14 0.44 -6.63
CA PHE A 23 1.07 1.05 -7.19
C PHE A 23 1.16 0.98 -8.72
N LEU A 24 0.51 0.01 -9.37
CA LEU A 24 0.61 -0.18 -10.83
C LEU A 24 0.18 1.05 -11.66
N PRO A 25 -0.92 1.75 -11.33
CA PRO A 25 -1.31 2.95 -12.07
C PRO A 25 -0.34 4.13 -11.89
N ILE A 26 0.28 4.23 -10.71
CA ILE A 26 1.32 5.23 -10.42
C ILE A 26 2.58 4.92 -11.24
N ALA A 27 3.03 3.65 -11.22
CA ALA A 27 4.23 3.20 -11.93
C ALA A 27 4.11 3.32 -13.45
N SER A 28 2.90 3.11 -13.98
CA SER A 28 2.59 3.24 -15.41
C SER A 28 2.27 4.68 -15.86
N ASN A 29 2.28 5.66 -14.94
CA ASN A 29 1.88 7.05 -15.21
C ASN A 29 0.48 7.17 -15.84
N THR A 30 -0.43 6.23 -15.53
CA THR A 30 -1.80 6.22 -16.08
C THR A 30 -2.78 7.02 -15.24
N LEU A 31 -2.38 7.44 -14.03
CA LEU A 31 -3.20 8.28 -13.17
C LEU A 31 -3.22 9.73 -13.67
N PRO A 32 -4.41 10.38 -13.71
CA PRO A 32 -4.50 11.80 -14.02
C PRO A 32 -3.79 12.64 -12.95
N ALA A 33 -3.12 13.70 -13.38
CA ALA A 33 -2.67 14.79 -12.52
C ALA A 33 -3.71 15.92 -12.62
N PRO A 34 -4.40 16.31 -11.52
CA PRO A 34 -4.19 15.95 -10.12
C PRO A 34 -4.74 14.57 -9.73
N ASN A 35 -3.97 13.81 -8.94
CA ASN A 35 -4.33 12.48 -8.50
C ASN A 35 -5.33 12.56 -7.33
N PRO A 36 -6.60 12.10 -7.48
CA PRO A 36 -7.62 12.24 -6.44
C PRO A 36 -7.38 11.36 -5.20
N PHE A 37 -6.47 10.39 -5.29
CA PHE A 37 -6.12 9.47 -4.20
C PHE A 37 -4.92 9.95 -3.38
N ALA A 38 -4.22 10.99 -3.84
CA ALA A 38 -3.15 11.65 -3.11
C ALA A 38 -3.72 12.57 -2.03
N LEU A 39 -3.01 12.71 -0.91
CA LEU A 39 -3.41 13.59 0.18
C LEU A 39 -3.08 15.05 -0.14
N TYR A 40 -4.11 15.89 -0.23
CA TYR A 40 -3.96 17.34 -0.34
C TYR A 40 -4.10 18.01 1.02
N PHE A 41 -3.57 19.22 1.15
CA PHE A 41 -3.80 20.05 2.32
C PHE A 41 -5.30 20.38 2.46
N PRO A 42 -5.85 20.48 3.68
CA PRO A 42 -7.28 20.79 3.90
C PRO A 42 -7.77 22.07 3.21
N ASP A 43 -6.88 23.05 3.02
CA ASP A 43 -7.18 24.32 2.34
C ASP A 43 -7.24 24.21 0.80
N ASN A 44 -6.88 23.05 0.22
CA ASN A 44 -6.88 22.84 -1.22
C ASN A 44 -8.31 22.50 -1.72
N PRO A 45 -8.80 23.08 -2.83
CA PRO A 45 -10.11 22.74 -3.39
C PRO A 45 -10.27 21.27 -3.83
N LEU A 46 -9.15 20.54 -4.00
CA LEU A 46 -9.12 19.13 -4.35
C LEU A 46 -9.07 18.20 -3.13
N TYR A 47 -9.08 18.76 -1.91
CA TYR A 47 -9.08 18.00 -0.67
C TYR A 47 -10.37 17.23 -0.48
N ASN A 48 -10.26 15.98 -0.04
CA ASN A 48 -11.39 15.13 0.26
C ASN A 48 -11.09 14.20 1.45
N MET A 49 -12.11 13.90 2.26
CA MET A 49 -11.94 13.12 3.50
C MET A 49 -11.41 11.69 3.28
N TRP A 50 -11.68 11.07 2.13
CA TRP A 50 -11.19 9.73 1.82
C TRP A 50 -9.68 9.69 1.56
N GLN A 51 -9.04 10.85 1.34
CA GLN A 51 -7.61 10.93 1.04
C GLN A 51 -6.74 10.43 2.18
N TYR A 52 -7.17 10.57 3.44
CA TYR A 52 -6.45 10.02 4.59
C TYR A 52 -6.30 8.50 4.54
N LEU A 53 -7.31 7.80 3.99
CA LEU A 53 -7.27 6.36 3.85
C LEU A 53 -6.58 5.96 2.55
N SER A 54 -6.94 6.59 1.42
CA SER A 54 -6.38 6.21 0.12
C SER A 54 -4.88 6.48 0.03
N SER A 55 -4.37 7.53 0.68
CA SER A 55 -2.96 7.88 0.64
C SER A 55 -2.06 6.84 1.30
N ILE A 56 -2.57 6.05 2.26
CA ILE A 56 -1.81 5.00 2.95
C ILE A 56 -1.42 3.88 1.98
N PHE A 57 -2.26 3.61 0.97
CA PHE A 57 -1.99 2.59 -0.05
C PHE A 57 -1.15 3.12 -1.22
N MET A 58 -1.00 4.45 -1.34
CA MET A 58 -0.21 5.06 -2.40
C MET A 58 1.28 5.08 -2.04
N HIS A 59 2.12 4.72 -3.01
CA HIS A 59 3.56 4.70 -2.84
C HIS A 59 4.23 5.54 -3.95
N GLY A 60 5.12 6.45 -3.56
CA GLY A 60 5.79 7.37 -4.49
C GLY A 60 6.95 6.78 -5.28
N GLY A 61 7.29 5.50 -5.08
CA GLY A 61 8.35 4.85 -5.83
C GLY A 61 8.57 3.37 -5.45
N PRO A 62 9.29 2.61 -6.31
CA PRO A 62 9.47 1.17 -6.12
C PRO A 62 10.28 0.83 -4.86
N PHE A 63 11.26 1.66 -4.49
CA PHE A 63 12.04 1.47 -3.26
C PHE A 63 11.20 1.69 -1.99
N HIS A 64 10.34 2.72 -1.99
CA HIS A 64 9.41 2.97 -0.88
C HIS A 64 8.43 1.81 -0.71
N LEU A 65 7.87 1.29 -1.82
CA LEU A 65 7.00 0.12 -1.80
C LEU A 65 7.72 -1.09 -1.20
N LEU A 66 8.93 -1.41 -1.68
CA LEU A 66 9.69 -2.57 -1.20
C LEU A 66 9.90 -2.54 0.31
N LEU A 67 10.39 -1.42 0.86
CA LEU A 67 10.67 -1.31 2.29
C LEU A 67 9.40 -1.42 3.15
N ASN A 68 8.30 -0.81 2.71
CA ASN A 68 7.01 -0.90 3.42
C ASN A 68 6.45 -2.32 3.38
N MET A 69 6.51 -3.00 2.23
CA MET A 69 6.04 -4.38 2.11
C MET A 69 6.94 -5.36 2.89
N PHE A 70 8.24 -5.10 2.96
CA PHE A 70 9.17 -5.86 3.80
C PHE A 70 8.85 -5.68 5.29
N GLY A 71 8.61 -4.44 5.73
CA GLY A 71 8.18 -4.17 7.10
C GLY A 71 6.82 -4.81 7.42
N LEU A 72 5.85 -4.69 6.53
CA LEU A 72 4.52 -5.27 6.71
C LEU A 72 4.56 -6.80 6.73
N TRP A 73 5.39 -7.42 5.91
CA TRP A 73 5.62 -8.87 5.99
C TRP A 73 6.26 -9.28 7.32
N MET A 74 7.33 -8.60 7.76
CA MET A 74 8.02 -8.95 9.00
C MET A 74 7.14 -8.76 10.24
N PHE A 75 6.50 -7.60 10.38
CA PHE A 75 5.69 -7.28 11.58
C PHE A 75 4.27 -7.82 11.47
N GLY A 76 3.65 -7.77 10.30
CA GLY A 76 2.28 -8.27 10.07
C GLY A 76 2.21 -9.79 10.23
N SER A 77 3.14 -10.53 9.64
CA SER A 77 3.14 -11.99 9.78
C SER A 77 3.44 -12.45 11.21
N ALA A 78 4.14 -11.63 12.00
CA ALA A 78 4.39 -11.91 13.42
C ALA A 78 3.19 -11.58 14.31
N LEU A 79 2.40 -10.56 13.96
CA LEU A 79 1.20 -10.15 14.70
C LEU A 79 -0.02 -11.03 14.39
N GLU A 80 -0.11 -11.56 13.17
CA GLU A 80 -1.24 -12.38 12.71
C GLU A 80 -1.16 -13.85 13.18
N ARG A 81 -0.03 -14.27 13.75
CA ARG A 81 0.17 -15.59 14.37
C ARG A 81 -0.19 -15.57 15.85
#